data_AF-A0A520Y6A9-F1
#
_entry.id   AF-A0A520Y6A9-F1
#
_cell.length_a   1.000
_cell.length_b   1.000
_cell.length_c   1.000
_cell.angle_alpha   90.00
_cell.angle_beta   90.00
_cell.angle_gamma   90.00
#
_symmetry.space_group_name_H-M   'P 1'
#
loop_
_entity.id
_entity.type
_entity.pdbx_description
1 polymer ?
#
loop_
_entity_poly.entity_id
_entity_poly.type
_entity_poly.pdbx_seq_one_letter_code
_entity_poly.pdbx_strand_id
1 'polypeptide(L)'
;MMRGVSGAQMHLFCEPFASRVTSKVFSRVKSSRFPLSLASKRRLHPLKIAIGLLLVLCLPACVAPPPPEPCIIQQVMPEPAPAPLPVCEPEIDLATEAALRKLSLGNEWHREGRYKAAFQAYEAVLAEHASLLADAYALWGIIAVRLDRDNPDYSRDAAQTVAYVLDQRAADAVQGEAAEEARLLWFSAKIMIEADVSKDKVIEQNRQLKKELEQRDEAIARLRELTVGS
;
A
#
# COMPACT_ATOMS: atom_id res chain seq x y z
N MET A 1 -0.14 38.60 32.69
CA MET A 1 0.07 39.35 31.43
C MET A 1 1.40 38.92 30.84
N MET A 2 1.40 38.67 29.52
CA MET A 2 2.53 38.50 28.59
C MET A 2 3.40 37.23 28.73
N ARG A 3 3.21 36.38 27.71
CA ARG A 3 3.97 35.19 27.32
C ARG A 3 5.29 35.62 26.65
N GLY A 4 6.35 34.85 26.87
CA GLY A 4 7.56 34.87 26.04
C GLY A 4 7.85 33.46 25.55
N VAL A 5 7.47 33.16 24.30
CA VAL A 5 7.78 31.91 23.61
C VAL A 5 9.03 32.17 22.77
N SER A 6 10.16 31.57 23.15
CA SER A 6 11.39 31.59 22.36
C SER A 6 11.37 30.41 21.38
N GLY A 7 11.60 30.73 20.11
CA GLY A 7 11.50 29.83 18.98
C GLY A 7 12.43 28.61 19.04
N ALA A 8 11.87 27.46 18.69
CA ALA A 8 12.61 26.31 18.24
C ALA A 8 12.34 26.16 16.74
N GLN A 9 13.40 26.38 15.97
CA GLN A 9 13.47 26.24 14.53
C GLN A 9 13.36 24.75 14.18
N MET A 10 12.16 24.25 13.85
CA MET A 10 12.01 22.91 13.28
C MET A 10 12.48 22.95 11.82
N HIS A 11 13.71 22.51 11.60
CA HIS A 11 14.18 22.14 10.28
C HIS A 11 13.32 20.98 9.74
N LEU A 12 12.60 21.28 8.66
CA LEU A 12 11.95 20.33 7.76
C LEU A 12 12.93 19.21 7.36
N PHE A 13 12.70 18.00 7.85
CA PHE A 13 13.20 16.79 7.21
C PHE A 13 12.08 16.23 6.33
N CYS A 14 12.04 16.73 5.09
CA CYS A 14 11.32 16.11 3.99
C CYS A 14 12.32 15.19 3.27
N GLU A 15 12.33 13.90 3.62
CA GLU A 15 12.98 12.86 2.84
C GLU A 15 11.96 11.75 2.53
N PRO A 16 12.00 11.16 1.32
CA PRO A 16 10.99 10.24 0.84
C PRO A 16 11.07 8.89 1.58
N PHE A 17 9.96 8.52 2.22
CA PHE A 17 9.80 7.29 3.02
C PHE A 17 9.89 5.99 2.19
N ALA A 18 10.01 6.09 0.86
CA ALA A 18 9.93 4.95 -0.06
C ALA A 18 11.23 4.16 -0.29
N SER A 19 12.39 4.53 0.29
CA SER A 19 13.68 3.92 -0.10
C SER A 19 14.47 3.18 1.00
N ARG A 20 13.99 3.07 2.25
CA ARG A 20 14.78 2.44 3.35
C ARG A 20 14.29 1.10 3.90
N VAL A 21 13.24 0.50 3.34
CA VAL A 21 12.74 -0.81 3.83
C VAL A 21 13.44 -2.01 3.18
N THR A 22 14.23 -1.84 2.11
CA THR A 22 14.83 -2.98 1.38
C THR A 22 16.29 -3.29 1.68
N SER A 23 17.01 -2.48 2.47
CA SER A 23 18.48 -2.60 2.55
C SER A 23 19.04 -3.50 3.66
N LYS A 24 18.27 -3.89 4.69
CA LYS A 24 18.86 -4.55 5.89
C LYS A 24 18.60 -6.04 6.12
N VAL A 25 17.93 -6.74 5.19
CA VAL A 25 17.68 -8.19 5.34
C VAL A 25 18.51 -9.06 4.37
N PHE A 26 19.14 -8.49 3.35
CA PHE A 26 19.96 -9.23 2.38
C PHE A 26 21.47 -9.15 2.68
N SER A 27 21.90 -9.71 3.81
CA SER A 27 23.33 -10.01 4.01
C SER A 27 23.57 -11.26 4.84
N ARG A 28 23.00 -12.39 4.41
CA ARG A 28 23.55 -13.75 4.66
C ARG A 28 22.65 -14.82 4.06
N VAL A 29 22.77 -15.07 2.76
CA VAL A 29 22.53 -16.41 2.22
C VAL A 29 23.61 -16.68 1.18
N LYS A 30 24.58 -17.50 1.57
CA LYS A 30 25.57 -18.11 0.69
C LYS A 30 24.84 -19.06 -0.27
N SER A 31 25.04 -18.81 -1.56
CA SER A 31 25.24 -19.81 -2.63
C SER A 31 24.77 -21.24 -2.36
N SER A 32 23.68 -21.64 -3.02
CA SER A 32 23.57 -22.98 -3.60
C SER A 32 22.77 -22.90 -4.91
N ARG A 33 23.46 -23.27 -6.01
CA ARG A 33 22.89 -23.44 -7.35
C ARG A 33 22.10 -24.75 -7.36
N PHE A 34 20.84 -24.71 -7.77
CA PHE A 34 20.15 -25.88 -8.33
C PHE A 34 19.31 -25.46 -9.55
N PRO A 35 19.29 -26.27 -10.62
CA PRO A 35 18.67 -25.91 -11.89
C PRO A 35 17.16 -26.18 -11.87
N LEU A 36 16.36 -25.18 -12.26
CA LEU A 36 14.94 -25.34 -12.54
C LEU A 36 14.76 -25.96 -13.94
N SER A 37 14.35 -27.23 -13.97
CA SER A 37 13.76 -27.87 -15.14
C SER A 37 12.32 -27.37 -15.29
N LEU A 38 12.08 -26.50 -16.27
CA LEU A 38 10.76 -25.99 -16.63
C LEU A 38 10.30 -26.67 -17.92
N ALA A 39 9.42 -27.67 -17.79
CA ALA A 39 8.63 -28.20 -18.89
C ALA A 39 7.15 -28.14 -18.51
N SER A 40 6.48 -27.05 -18.87
CA SER A 40 5.02 -27.02 -18.96
C SER A 40 4.60 -26.13 -20.12
N LYS A 41 4.28 -26.78 -21.24
CA LYS A 41 3.63 -26.20 -22.41
C LYS A 41 2.21 -25.79 -22.03
N ARG A 42 1.90 -24.49 -22.10
CA ARG A 42 0.52 -24.03 -22.29
C ARG A 42 0.44 -23.14 -23.53
N ARG A 43 -0.39 -23.59 -24.46
CA ARG A 43 -0.65 -23.01 -25.77
C ARG A 43 -1.43 -21.71 -25.58
N LEU A 44 -0.93 -20.61 -26.13
CA LEU A 44 -1.70 -19.39 -26.34
C LEU A 44 -2.57 -19.55 -27.60
N HIS A 45 -3.86 -19.25 -27.49
CA HIS A 45 -4.73 -18.90 -28.61
C HIS A 45 -5.13 -17.43 -28.47
N PRO A 46 -4.98 -16.60 -29.51
CA PRO A 46 -5.48 -15.23 -29.51
C PRO A 46 -6.94 -15.18 -29.97
N LEU A 47 -7.85 -14.77 -29.08
CA LEU A 47 -9.24 -14.46 -29.41
C LEU A 47 -9.33 -12.99 -29.84
N LYS A 48 -9.39 -12.76 -31.15
CA LYS A 48 -9.71 -11.46 -31.75
C LYS A 48 -11.23 -11.30 -31.76
N ILE A 49 -11.77 -10.32 -31.03
CA ILE A 49 -13.17 -9.91 -31.13
C ILE A 49 -13.22 -8.57 -31.84
N ALA A 50 -13.90 -8.59 -32.99
CA ALA A 50 -14.22 -7.45 -33.83
C ALA A 50 -15.52 -6.80 -33.34
N ILE A 51 -15.49 -5.49 -33.12
CA ILE A 51 -16.64 -4.58 -32.96
C ILE A 51 -16.12 -3.26 -33.55
N GLY A 52 -16.77 -2.53 -34.45
CA GLY A 52 -18.10 -2.56 -35.03
C GLY A 52 -18.20 -1.21 -35.75
N LEU A 53 -18.25 -1.26 -37.08
CA LEU A 53 -18.16 -0.13 -38.01
C LEU A 53 -19.48 0.63 -38.05
N LEU A 54 -19.54 1.88 -37.56
CA LEU A 54 -20.58 2.84 -37.94
C LEU A 54 -20.21 4.29 -37.55
N LEU A 55 -19.90 5.15 -38.53
CA LEU A 55 -20.37 6.54 -38.66
C LEU A 55 -19.76 7.12 -39.96
N VAL A 56 -20.54 7.15 -41.04
CA VAL A 56 -21.26 8.33 -41.57
C VAL A 56 -20.31 9.37 -42.22
N LEU A 57 -20.34 9.28 -43.55
CA LEU A 57 -20.08 10.27 -44.59
C LEU A 57 -20.07 11.75 -44.16
N CYS A 58 -19.05 12.50 -44.58
CA CYS A 58 -19.23 13.84 -45.15
C CYS A 58 -18.03 14.24 -46.04
N LEU A 59 -18.35 14.68 -47.25
CA LEU A 59 -17.45 15.10 -48.34
C LEU A 59 -16.74 16.44 -48.05
N PRO A 60 -15.59 16.75 -48.67
CA PRO A 60 -15.06 18.11 -48.71
C PRO A 60 -15.63 18.85 -49.93
N ALA A 61 -16.38 19.93 -49.70
CA ALA A 61 -16.71 20.91 -50.73
C ALA A 61 -15.84 22.15 -50.54
N CYS A 62 -15.02 22.45 -51.55
CA CYS A 62 -14.26 23.67 -51.66
C CYS A 62 -15.18 24.90 -51.64
N VAL A 63 -14.88 25.87 -50.78
CA VAL A 63 -15.46 27.21 -50.85
C VAL A 63 -14.32 28.22 -50.87
N ALA A 64 -14.34 29.07 -51.90
CA ALA A 64 -13.38 30.14 -52.13
C ALA A 64 -13.49 31.25 -51.07
N PRO A 65 -12.42 32.04 -50.82
CA PRO A 65 -12.47 33.13 -49.85
C PRO A 65 -13.23 34.35 -50.40
N PRO A 66 -14.08 35.02 -49.60
CA PRO A 66 -14.64 36.33 -49.96
C PRO A 66 -13.64 37.48 -49.76
N PRO A 67 -13.85 38.64 -50.43
CA PRO A 67 -12.94 39.79 -50.47
C PRO A 67 -12.84 40.54 -49.13
N PRO A 68 -11.76 41.31 -48.89
CA PRO A 68 -11.53 42.00 -47.62
C PRO A 68 -12.44 43.23 -47.46
N GLU A 69 -13.13 43.31 -46.33
CA GLU A 69 -13.84 44.50 -45.86
C GLU A 69 -12.87 45.50 -45.18
N PRO A 70 -13.18 46.81 -45.22
CA PRO A 70 -12.25 47.87 -44.82
C PRO A 70 -11.93 47.85 -43.32
N CYS A 71 -10.63 48.02 -43.01
CA CYS A 71 -10.11 48.20 -41.66
C CYS A 71 -10.76 49.40 -40.98
N ILE A 72 -11.65 49.15 -40.03
CA ILE A 72 -12.02 50.13 -39.01
C ILE A 72 -10.92 50.06 -37.94
N ILE A 73 -10.13 51.13 -37.81
CA ILE A 73 -9.17 51.31 -36.72
C ILE A 73 -9.99 51.45 -35.43
N GLN A 74 -10.13 50.36 -34.70
CA GLN A 74 -10.71 50.37 -33.36
C GLN A 74 -9.64 50.94 -32.41
N GLN A 75 -9.94 52.10 -31.83
CA GLN A 75 -9.09 52.70 -30.80
C GLN A 75 -8.95 51.74 -29.62
N VAL A 76 -7.71 51.31 -29.35
CA VAL A 76 -7.35 50.50 -28.18
C VAL A 76 -7.51 51.38 -26.95
N MET A 77 -8.56 51.12 -26.15
CA MET A 77 -8.61 51.59 -24.77
C MET A 77 -7.52 50.85 -23.97
N PRO A 78 -6.86 51.52 -23.01
CA PRO A 78 -5.90 50.87 -22.14
C PRO A 78 -6.62 49.82 -21.28
N GLU A 79 -6.13 48.58 -21.37
CA GLU A 79 -6.58 47.42 -20.61
C GLU A 79 -6.43 47.72 -19.10
N PRO A 80 -7.51 47.60 -18.29
CA PRO A 80 -7.39 47.73 -16.85
C PRO A 80 -6.55 46.56 -16.31
N ALA A 81 -5.59 46.89 -15.46
CA ALA A 81 -4.64 45.93 -14.88
C ALA A 81 -5.36 44.66 -14.37
N PRO A 82 -4.84 43.46 -14.67
CA PRO A 82 -5.44 42.22 -14.23
C PRO A 82 -5.50 42.22 -12.70
N ALA A 83 -6.70 41.97 -12.17
CA ALA A 83 -6.89 41.81 -10.73
C ALA A 83 -5.94 40.71 -10.21
N PRO A 84 -5.31 40.89 -9.03
CA PRO A 84 -4.46 39.85 -8.46
C PRO A 84 -5.27 38.56 -8.33
N LEU A 85 -4.81 37.49 -8.96
CA LEU A 85 -5.40 36.17 -8.83
C LEU A 85 -5.48 35.83 -7.33
N PRO A 86 -6.62 35.30 -6.85
CA PRO A 86 -6.70 34.86 -5.46
C PRO A 86 -5.61 33.81 -5.25
N VAL A 87 -4.70 34.10 -4.32
CA VAL A 87 -3.75 33.12 -3.82
C VAL A 87 -4.59 31.99 -3.23
N CYS A 88 -4.63 30.84 -3.90
CA CYS A 88 -5.22 29.64 -3.35
C CYS A 88 -4.38 29.25 -2.13
N GLU A 89 -4.79 29.72 -0.95
CA GLU A 89 -4.28 29.16 0.29
C GLU A 89 -4.71 27.68 0.33
N PRO A 90 -3.79 26.72 0.56
CA PRO A 90 -4.16 25.33 0.67
C PRO A 90 -5.10 25.18 1.87
N GLU A 91 -6.33 24.76 1.61
CA GLU A 91 -7.29 24.42 2.65
C GLU A 91 -6.76 23.21 3.41
N ILE A 92 -6.25 23.44 4.63
CA ILE A 92 -5.70 22.38 5.46
C ILE A 92 -6.88 21.62 6.08
N ASP A 93 -7.12 20.41 5.59
CA ASP A 93 -8.06 19.49 6.21
C ASP A 93 -7.50 18.95 7.53
N LEU A 94 -7.82 19.67 8.62
CA LEU A 94 -7.43 19.32 9.98
C LEU A 94 -7.93 17.93 10.41
N ALA A 95 -9.05 17.45 9.86
CA ALA A 95 -9.59 16.13 10.19
C ALA A 95 -8.70 15.04 9.60
N THR A 96 -8.30 15.17 8.33
CA THR A 96 -7.35 14.24 7.71
C THR A 96 -5.99 14.26 8.41
N GLU A 97 -5.49 15.44 8.81
CA GLU A 97 -4.22 15.50 9.56
C GLU A 97 -4.31 14.79 10.92
N ALA A 98 -5.42 14.98 11.65
CA ALA A 98 -5.65 14.28 12.92
C ALA A 98 -5.72 12.75 12.72
N ALA A 99 -6.40 12.29 11.67
CA ALA A 99 -6.46 10.88 11.31
C ALA A 99 -5.07 10.30 10.99
N LEU A 100 -4.25 11.02 10.21
CA LEU A 100 -2.87 10.61 9.89
C LEU A 100 -2.00 10.48 11.14
N ARG A 101 -2.14 11.38 12.12
CA ARG A 101 -1.42 11.29 13.40
C ARG A 101 -1.83 10.02 14.18
N LYS A 102 -3.12 9.68 14.20
CA LYS A 102 -3.60 8.44 14.83
C LYS A 102 -3.10 7.19 14.13
N LEU A 103 -3.08 7.18 12.79
CA LEU A 103 -2.49 6.09 12.01
C LEU A 103 -1.01 5.90 12.37
N SER A 104 -0.26 7.01 12.50
CA SER A 104 1.15 6.96 12.92
C SER A 104 1.32 6.36 14.32
N LEU A 105 0.50 6.79 15.28
CA LEU A 105 0.49 6.22 16.64
C LEU A 105 0.11 4.74 16.64
N GLY A 106 -0.89 4.34 15.84
CA GLY A 106 -1.29 2.94 15.68
C GLY A 106 -0.11 2.08 15.20
N ASN A 107 0.62 2.56 14.18
CA ASN A 107 1.80 1.88 13.64
C ASN A 107 2.97 1.82 14.64
N GLU A 108 3.14 2.85 15.48
CA GLU A 108 4.13 2.83 16.57
C GLU A 108 3.77 1.81 17.63
N TRP A 109 2.53 1.84 18.14
CA TRP A 109 2.07 0.90 19.15
C TRP A 109 2.05 -0.55 18.64
N HIS A 110 1.76 -0.77 17.36
CA HIS A 110 1.89 -2.11 16.76
C HIS A 110 3.34 -2.60 16.84
N ARG A 111 4.32 -1.77 16.46
CA ARG A 111 5.75 -2.12 16.54
C ARG A 111 6.23 -2.36 17.98
N GLU A 112 5.64 -1.69 18.95
CA GLU A 112 5.92 -1.88 20.39
C GLU A 112 5.24 -3.13 20.98
N GLY A 113 4.42 -3.86 20.22
CA GLY A 113 3.62 -4.99 20.72
C GLY A 113 2.43 -4.56 21.59
N ARG A 114 2.07 -3.27 21.57
CA ARG A 114 0.91 -2.72 22.29
C ARG A 114 -0.36 -2.86 21.44
N TYR A 115 -0.71 -4.11 21.12
CA TYR A 115 -1.74 -4.46 20.14
C TYR A 115 -3.11 -3.83 20.40
N LYS A 116 -3.58 -3.84 21.66
CA LYS A 116 -4.87 -3.24 22.02
C LYS A 116 -4.91 -1.74 21.74
N ALA A 117 -3.84 -1.02 22.07
CA ALA A 117 -3.75 0.41 21.82
C ALA A 117 -3.67 0.71 20.31
N ALA A 118 -2.86 -0.07 19.58
CA ALA A 118 -2.75 0.04 18.12
C ALA A 118 -4.12 -0.15 17.44
N PHE A 119 -4.83 -1.21 17.82
CA PHE A 119 -6.17 -1.50 17.31
C PHE A 119 -7.15 -0.36 17.58
N GLN A 120 -7.18 0.17 18.81
CA GLN A 120 -8.01 1.32 19.18
C GLN A 120 -7.68 2.59 18.38
N ALA A 121 -6.40 2.82 18.07
CA ALA A 121 -6.00 3.97 17.24
C ALA A 121 -6.57 3.85 15.81
N TYR A 122 -6.52 2.66 15.21
CA TYR A 122 -7.10 2.42 13.90
C TYR A 122 -8.62 2.50 13.91
N GLU A 123 -9.29 1.95 14.92
CA GLU A 123 -10.75 2.11 15.06
C GLU A 123 -11.15 3.57 15.23
N ALA A 124 -10.35 4.36 15.96
CA ALA A 124 -10.62 5.79 16.13
C ALA A 124 -10.46 6.59 14.83
N VAL A 125 -9.68 6.11 13.86
CA VAL A 125 -9.61 6.70 12.51
C VAL A 125 -10.90 6.36 11.75
N LEU A 126 -11.31 5.09 11.78
CA LEU A 126 -12.53 4.63 11.13
C LEU A 126 -13.79 5.30 11.70
N ALA A 127 -13.81 5.66 12.98
CA ALA A 127 -14.95 6.36 13.58
C ALA A 127 -15.09 7.81 13.08
N GLU A 128 -14.00 8.43 12.61
CA GLU A 128 -14.00 9.82 12.15
C GLU A 128 -14.31 9.97 10.67
N HIS A 129 -14.07 8.93 9.87
CA HIS A 129 -14.30 8.93 8.42
C HIS A 129 -13.68 10.17 7.72
N ALA A 130 -12.51 10.62 8.19
CA ALA A 130 -11.88 11.85 7.72
C ALA A 130 -11.57 11.82 6.22
N SER A 131 -11.17 10.65 5.70
CA SER A 131 -11.08 10.40 4.26
C SER A 131 -11.14 8.91 3.94
N LEU A 132 -11.56 8.57 2.73
CA LEU A 132 -11.58 7.18 2.24
C LEU A 132 -10.19 6.52 2.29
N LEU A 133 -9.14 7.31 2.04
CA LEU A 133 -7.77 6.82 2.09
C LEU A 133 -7.33 6.54 3.53
N ALA A 134 -7.65 7.43 4.47
CA ALA A 134 -7.35 7.21 5.89
C ALA A 134 -8.08 5.96 6.43
N ASP A 135 -9.34 5.76 6.04
CA ASP A 135 -10.10 4.56 6.37
C ASP A 135 -9.45 3.30 5.79
N ALA A 136 -9.00 3.34 4.53
CA ALA A 136 -8.31 2.22 3.90
C ALA A 136 -7.00 1.86 4.64
N TYR A 137 -6.22 2.86 5.06
CA TYR A 137 -5.02 2.64 5.86
C TYR A 137 -5.33 2.07 7.25
N ALA A 138 -6.41 2.51 7.89
CA ALA A 138 -6.83 1.99 9.18
C ALA A 138 -7.26 0.52 9.08
N LEU A 139 -8.07 0.17 8.07
CA LEU A 139 -8.44 -1.22 7.79
C LEU A 139 -7.21 -2.09 7.51
N TRP A 140 -6.27 -1.59 6.71
CA TRP A 140 -5.00 -2.27 6.45
C TRP A 140 -4.19 -2.51 7.73
N GLY A 141 -4.08 -1.50 8.60
CA GLY A 141 -3.40 -1.60 9.89
C GLY A 141 -4.06 -2.63 10.81
N ILE A 142 -5.39 -2.67 10.85
CA ILE A 142 -6.14 -3.69 11.61
C ILE A 142 -5.82 -5.10 11.10
N ILE A 143 -5.79 -5.31 9.78
CA ILE A 143 -5.43 -6.61 9.18
C ILE A 143 -4.02 -7.01 9.63
N ALA A 144 -3.05 -6.08 9.57
CA ALA A 144 -1.68 -6.33 9.99
C ALA A 144 -1.60 -6.73 11.47
N VAL A 145 -2.31 -6.03 12.37
CA VAL A 145 -2.38 -6.37 13.80
C VAL A 145 -3.01 -7.75 14.03
N ARG A 146 -4.07 -8.10 13.31
CA ARG A 146 -4.76 -9.39 13.44
C ARG A 146 -3.94 -10.57 12.92
N LEU A 147 -3.00 -10.33 12.00
CA LEU A 147 -2.09 -11.35 11.46
C LEU A 147 -0.74 -11.42 12.17
N ASP A 148 -0.50 -10.55 13.14
CA ASP A 148 0.69 -10.63 13.98
C ASP A 148 0.56 -11.81 14.94
N ARG A 149 1.48 -12.79 14.86
CA ARG A 149 1.38 -14.04 15.64
C ARG A 149 1.75 -13.87 17.11
N ASP A 150 2.38 -12.75 17.46
CA ASP A 150 2.68 -12.39 18.85
C ASP A 150 1.48 -11.67 19.50
N ASN A 151 0.47 -11.28 18.71
CA ASN A 151 -0.77 -10.69 19.22
C ASN A 151 -1.64 -11.78 19.88
N PRO A 152 -2.04 -11.63 21.15
CA PRO A 152 -2.96 -12.57 21.80
C PRO A 152 -4.32 -12.66 21.10
N ASP A 153 -4.74 -11.60 20.41
CA ASP A 153 -5.99 -11.53 19.64
C ASP A 153 -5.76 -11.85 18.15
N TYR A 154 -4.66 -12.54 17.81
CA TYR A 154 -4.39 -13.05 16.47
C TYR A 154 -5.60 -13.84 15.95
N SER A 155 -6.05 -13.47 14.77
CA SER A 155 -7.14 -14.18 14.09
C SER A 155 -7.11 -13.90 12.60
N ARG A 156 -6.76 -14.95 11.84
CA ARG A 156 -6.78 -14.92 10.38
C ARG A 156 -8.19 -14.71 9.82
N ASP A 157 -9.21 -15.27 10.47
CA ASP A 157 -10.61 -15.11 10.07
C ASP A 157 -11.10 -13.66 10.26
N ALA A 158 -10.74 -13.04 11.39
CA ALA A 158 -11.00 -11.62 11.60
C ALA A 158 -10.26 -10.75 10.58
N ALA A 159 -9.00 -11.08 10.28
CA ALA A 159 -8.22 -10.39 9.24
C ALA A 159 -8.87 -10.50 7.85
N GLN A 160 -9.38 -11.69 7.48
CA GLN A 160 -10.12 -11.89 6.23
C GLN A 160 -11.41 -11.07 6.18
N THR A 161 -12.15 -11.02 7.29
CA THR A 161 -13.36 -10.19 7.40
C THR A 161 -13.04 -8.71 7.17
N VAL A 162 -11.96 -8.19 7.77
CA VAL A 162 -11.56 -6.79 7.58
C VAL A 162 -11.03 -6.56 6.16
N ALA A 163 -10.32 -7.53 5.56
CA ALA A 163 -9.88 -7.45 4.17
C ALA A 163 -11.06 -7.39 3.18
N TYR A 164 -12.16 -8.07 3.47
CA TYR A 164 -13.39 -7.96 2.69
C TYR A 164 -13.98 -6.55 2.75
N VAL A 165 -14.01 -5.92 3.94
CA VAL A 165 -14.46 -4.53 4.08
C VAL A 165 -13.53 -3.58 3.30
N LEU A 166 -12.22 -3.80 3.36
CA LEU A 166 -11.25 -3.01 2.61
C LEU A 166 -11.45 -3.14 1.09
N ASP A 167 -11.77 -4.33 0.58
CA ASP A 167 -12.12 -4.56 -0.83
C ASP A 167 -13.33 -3.73 -1.25
N GLN A 168 -14.40 -3.76 -0.44
CA GLN A 168 -15.60 -2.96 -0.69
C GLN A 168 -15.28 -1.46 -0.74
N ARG A 169 -14.49 -0.95 0.23
CA ARG A 169 -14.10 0.47 0.26
C ARG A 169 -13.20 0.86 -0.91
N ALA A 170 -12.29 -0.02 -1.33
CA ALA A 170 -11.47 0.22 -2.51
C ALA A 170 -12.32 0.23 -3.80
N ALA A 171 -13.39 -0.58 -3.86
CA ALA A 171 -14.35 -0.57 -4.96
C ALA A 171 -15.25 0.68 -4.97
N ASP A 172 -15.58 1.24 -3.80
CA ASP A 172 -16.33 2.50 -3.70
C ASP A 172 -15.47 3.71 -4.12
N ALA A 173 -14.16 3.65 -3.87
CA ALA A 173 -13.22 4.72 -4.19
C ALA A 173 -12.86 4.84 -5.68
N VAL A 174 -13.39 3.98 -6.57
CA VAL A 174 -12.91 3.78 -7.96
C VAL A 174 -12.89 5.02 -8.85
N GLN A 175 -13.69 6.04 -8.51
CA GLN A 175 -13.74 7.30 -9.28
C GLN A 175 -13.07 8.48 -8.57
N GLY A 176 -12.48 8.26 -7.39
CA GLY A 176 -11.85 9.29 -6.57
C GLY A 176 -10.33 9.28 -6.65
N GLU A 177 -9.72 10.36 -6.16
CA GLU A 177 -8.25 10.52 -6.10
C GLU A 177 -7.55 9.45 -5.25
N ALA A 178 -8.28 8.78 -4.35
CA ALA A 178 -7.76 7.71 -3.49
C ALA A 178 -7.88 6.28 -4.08
N ALA A 179 -8.39 6.13 -5.31
CA ALA A 179 -8.73 4.84 -5.89
C ALA A 179 -7.54 3.86 -5.96
N GLU A 180 -6.41 4.34 -6.49
CA GLU A 180 -5.25 3.50 -6.80
C GLU A 180 -4.53 3.10 -5.51
N GLU A 181 -4.38 4.02 -4.56
CA GLU A 181 -3.80 3.76 -3.25
C GLU A 181 -4.66 2.78 -2.44
N ALA A 182 -5.99 2.94 -2.44
CA ALA A 182 -6.89 2.03 -1.74
C ALA A 182 -6.82 0.61 -2.33
N ARG A 183 -6.75 0.49 -3.67
CA ARG A 183 -6.55 -0.80 -4.36
C ARG A 183 -5.21 -1.43 -4.04
N LEU A 184 -4.14 -0.64 -3.96
CA LEU A 184 -2.82 -1.13 -3.58
C LEU A 184 -2.83 -1.66 -2.13
N LEU A 185 -3.49 -0.94 -1.22
CA LEU A 185 -3.66 -1.38 0.17
C LEU A 185 -4.42 -2.70 0.24
N TRP A 186 -5.55 -2.82 -0.46
CA TRP A 186 -6.29 -4.08 -0.56
C TRP A 186 -5.41 -5.22 -1.09
N PHE A 187 -4.71 -5.00 -2.21
CA PHE A 187 -3.86 -6.02 -2.83
C PHE A 187 -2.75 -6.47 -1.88
N SER A 188 -2.12 -5.53 -1.19
CA SER A 188 -1.08 -5.85 -0.20
C SER A 188 -1.65 -6.62 0.99
N ALA A 189 -2.86 -6.29 1.47
CA ALA A 189 -3.54 -7.03 2.53
C ALA A 189 -3.86 -8.48 2.15
N LYS A 190 -4.31 -8.69 0.90
CA LYS A 190 -4.51 -10.03 0.36
C LYS A 190 -3.22 -10.86 0.38
N ILE A 191 -2.10 -10.27 -0.06
CA ILE A 191 -0.79 -10.94 -0.01
C ILE A 191 -0.38 -11.24 1.44
N MET A 192 -0.63 -10.34 2.39
CA MET A 192 -0.31 -10.60 3.82
C MET A 192 -1.04 -11.84 4.34
N ILE A 193 -2.31 -12.01 4.01
CA ILE A 193 -3.11 -13.18 4.41
C ILE A 193 -2.56 -14.46 3.76
N GLU A 194 -2.29 -14.44 2.46
CA GLU A 194 -1.73 -15.60 1.73
C GLU A 194 -0.33 -15.99 2.25
N ALA A 195 0.50 -14.99 2.56
CA ALA A 195 1.80 -15.19 3.16
C ALA A 195 1.69 -15.79 4.57
N ASP A 196 0.72 -15.36 5.38
CA ASP A 196 0.50 -15.94 6.70
C ASP A 196 0.09 -17.43 6.64
N VAL A 197 -0.74 -17.83 5.67
CA VAL A 197 -1.02 -19.27 5.43
C VAL A 197 0.26 -20.01 5.04
N SER A 198 1.09 -19.41 4.19
CA SER A 198 2.36 -20.02 3.75
C SER A 198 3.35 -20.20 4.90
N LYS A 199 3.33 -19.32 5.92
CA LYS A 199 4.16 -19.45 7.13
C LYS A 199 3.84 -20.72 7.93
N ASP A 200 2.59 -21.20 7.93
CA ASP A 200 2.21 -22.44 8.63
C ASP A 200 2.98 -23.64 8.10
N LYS A 201 3.13 -23.72 6.78
CA LYS A 201 3.91 -24.78 6.12
C LYS A 201 5.37 -24.75 6.54
N VAL A 202 5.97 -23.56 6.61
CA VAL A 202 7.37 -23.38 7.02
C VAL A 202 7.57 -23.77 8.49
N ILE A 203 6.62 -23.42 9.36
CA ILE A 203 6.66 -23.79 10.78
C ILE A 203 6.61 -25.30 10.95
N GLU A 204 5.73 -25.99 10.20
CA GLU A 204 5.66 -27.44 10.25
C GLU A 204 6.94 -28.11 9.75
N GLN A 205 7.49 -27.64 8.63
CA GLN A 205 8.76 -28.13 8.11
C GLN A 205 9.90 -27.94 9.12
N ASN A 206 9.99 -26.77 9.76
CA ASN A 206 11.00 -26.52 10.79
C ASN A 206 10.83 -27.43 12.01
N ARG A 207 9.59 -27.73 12.41
CA ARG A 207 9.31 -28.68 13.50
C ARG A 207 9.79 -30.08 13.14
N GLN A 208 9.53 -30.54 11.92
CA GLN A 208 9.98 -31.85 11.47
C GLN A 208 11.51 -31.93 11.39
N LEU A 209 12.16 -30.92 10.82
CA LEU A 209 13.63 -30.86 10.74
C LEU A 209 14.28 -30.88 12.13
N LYS A 210 13.69 -30.23 13.14
CA LYS A 210 14.18 -30.29 14.52
C LYS A 210 14.15 -31.70 15.09
N LYS A 211 13.04 -32.43 14.90
CA LYS A 211 12.92 -33.83 15.33
C LYS A 211 13.96 -34.73 14.64
N GLU A 212 14.19 -34.52 13.35
CA GLU A 212 15.22 -35.26 12.60
C GLU A 212 16.63 -34.96 13.11
N LEU A 213 16.92 -33.71 13.49
CA LEU A 213 18.19 -33.35 14.11
C LEU A 213 18.36 -34.02 15.48
N GLU A 214 17.34 -33.97 16.34
CA GLU A 214 17.37 -34.63 17.66
C GLU A 214 17.62 -36.14 17.52
N GLN A 215 16.93 -36.81 16.59
CA GLN A 215 17.15 -38.24 16.31
C GLN A 215 18.58 -38.54 15.83
N ARG A 216 19.16 -37.66 15.01
CA ARG A 216 20.54 -37.81 14.54
C ARG A 216 21.54 -37.60 15.67
N ASP A 217 21.30 -36.62 16.54
CA ASP A 217 22.16 -36.36 17.70
C ASP A 217 22.13 -37.54 18.68
N GLU A 218 20.96 -38.13 18.94
CA GLU A 218 20.83 -39.37 19.72
C GLU A 218 21.53 -40.57 19.06
N ALA A 219 21.41 -40.72 17.74
CA ALA A 219 22.11 -41.78 17.02
C ALA A 219 23.63 -41.61 17.12
N ILE A 220 24.14 -40.37 16.99
CA ILE A 220 25.56 -40.06 17.16
C ILE A 220 26.01 -40.33 18.59
N ALA A 221 25.21 -39.96 19.60
CA ALA A 221 25.52 -40.23 21.01
C ALA A 221 25.66 -41.73 21.27
N ARG A 222 24.69 -42.54 20.83
CA ARG A 222 24.75 -44.01 20.93
C ARG A 222 25.94 -44.61 20.19
N LEU A 223 26.25 -44.11 18.98
CA LEU A 223 27.42 -44.56 18.24
C LEU A 223 28.73 -44.21 18.96
N ARG A 224 28.81 -43.04 19.63
CA ARG A 224 29.98 -42.67 20.45
C ARG A 224 30.14 -43.57 21.67
N GLU A 225 29.07 -43.89 22.38
CA GLU A 225 29.11 -44.86 23.50
C GLU A 225 29.65 -46.21 23.05
N LEU A 226 29.22 -46.70 21.87
CA LEU A 226 29.67 -47.97 21.31
C LEU A 226 31.12 -47.95 20.77
N THR A 227 31.63 -46.79 20.35
CA THR A 227 32.93 -46.68 19.66
C THR A 227 34.07 -46.24 20.57
N VAL A 228 33.79 -45.39 21.56
CA VAL A 228 34.79 -44.92 22.53
C VAL A 228 34.95 -45.92 23.68
N GLY A 229 33.91 -46.72 23.96
CA GLY A 229 33.92 -47.75 24.99
C GLY A 229 33.92 -47.16 26.41
N SER A 230 33.16 -47.81 27.29
CA SER A 230 33.35 -47.76 28.75
C SER A 230 34.67 -48.39 29.16
#